data_AF-A0A8T9BSP0-F1
#
_entry.id   AF-A0A8T9BSP0-F1
#
_cell.length_a   1.000
_cell.length_b   1.000
_cell.length_c   1.000
_cell.angle_alpha   90.00
_cell.angle_beta   90.00
_cell.angle_gamma   90.00
#
_symmetry.space_group_name_H-M   'P 1'
#
loop_
_entity.id
_entity.type
_entity.pdbx_description
1 polymer ?
#
loop_
_entity_poly.entity_id
_entity_poly.type
_entity_poly.pdbx_seq_one_letter_code
_entity_poly.pdbx_strand_id
1 'polypeptide(L)'
;MVGLKIAAVAALSSAVLAAPQGTTYSPGDWKSKIKNVVVLVEENRSFDTFAGGLSYNPAIDGLLHHNYCNSMNASDPAQMDDVCAGPRANDVAPDDPNHSISGVNMQIFSTYHPDEMQVDEFHEAENMHPRAEAINYYTPDQVRVFNTMAENFVLFDRWFASVPGPTNPNRAYITSGTSHGHGQNDNAFNVYGLSQKSIFQQLSENNITWMNYQNSTTGPGLGFNPDAAFYSWTATSGANATNIAPLDQFYADAKAGTLPQFTYINPECCSYQSFHPPSPITLG
;
A
#
# COMPACT_ATOMS: atom_id res chain seq x y z
N MET A 1 24.45 -44.43 30.99
CA MET A 1 23.78 -44.38 29.68
C MET A 1 22.30 -44.13 29.91
N VAL A 2 21.89 -42.86 29.89
CA VAL A 2 20.49 -42.46 30.06
C VAL A 2 19.96 -42.17 28.66
N GLY A 3 19.06 -43.02 28.17
CA GLY A 3 18.51 -42.94 26.82
C GLY A 3 17.47 -41.83 26.73
N LEU A 4 17.77 -40.78 25.97
CA LEU A 4 16.86 -39.70 25.63
C LEU A 4 15.85 -40.21 24.59
N LYS A 5 14.59 -40.40 25.00
CA LYS A 5 13.49 -40.65 24.05
C LYS A 5 13.04 -39.31 23.48
N ILE A 6 13.43 -39.02 22.24
CA ILE A 6 12.90 -37.91 21.45
C ILE A 6 11.50 -38.31 20.99
N ALA A 7 10.47 -37.67 21.55
CA ALA A 7 9.12 -37.72 21.01
C ALA A 7 9.03 -36.68 19.88
N ALA A 8 9.01 -37.16 18.63
CA ALA A 8 8.70 -36.31 17.49
C ALA A 8 7.21 -35.96 17.53
N VAL A 9 6.90 -34.71 17.89
CA VAL A 9 5.56 -34.15 17.69
C VAL A 9 5.49 -33.72 16.24
N ALA A 10 4.85 -34.53 15.40
CA ALA A 10 4.47 -34.11 14.06
C ALA A 10 3.37 -33.06 14.17
N ALA A 11 3.72 -31.79 13.94
CA ALA A 11 2.75 -30.72 13.77
C ALA A 11 2.00 -30.93 12.45
N LEU A 12 0.85 -31.60 12.52
CA LEU A 12 -0.13 -31.61 11.44
C LEU A 12 -0.94 -30.30 11.52
N SER A 13 -0.44 -29.25 10.89
CA SER A 13 -1.22 -28.03 10.64
C SER A 13 -1.04 -27.61 9.19
N SER A 14 -1.78 -28.29 8.32
CA SER A 14 -2.14 -27.79 7.00
C SER A 14 -3.62 -28.11 6.81
N ALA A 15 -4.47 -27.33 7.47
CA ALA A 15 -5.82 -27.14 6.97
C ALA A 15 -5.68 -26.29 5.70
N VAL A 16 -5.33 -26.93 4.59
CA VAL A 16 -5.56 -26.36 3.27
C VAL A 16 -7.07 -26.22 3.18
N LEU A 17 -7.58 -25.00 3.30
CA LEU A 17 -8.94 -24.68 2.90
C LEU A 17 -9.00 -25.04 1.41
N ALA A 18 -9.53 -26.22 1.11
CA ALA A 18 -9.75 -26.64 -0.26
C ALA A 18 -10.64 -25.58 -0.92
N ALA A 19 -10.09 -24.87 -1.90
CA ALA A 19 -10.91 -24.03 -2.78
C ALA A 19 -11.97 -24.95 -3.39
N PRO A 20 -13.28 -24.64 -3.25
CA PRO A 20 -14.33 -25.51 -3.75
C PRO A 20 -14.23 -25.54 -5.28
N GLN A 21 -13.67 -26.62 -5.83
CA GLN A 21 -13.74 -26.88 -7.25
C GLN A 21 -15.18 -27.27 -7.61
N GLY A 22 -15.81 -26.45 -8.45
CA GLY A 22 -17.16 -26.73 -8.96
C GLY A 22 -18.25 -25.77 -8.51
N THR A 23 -17.94 -24.57 -8.02
CA THR A 23 -18.93 -23.50 -7.84
C THR A 23 -19.46 -23.05 -9.21
N THR A 24 -20.60 -23.61 -9.61
CA THR A 24 -21.42 -23.05 -10.69
C THR A 24 -21.89 -21.66 -10.26
N TYR A 25 -21.32 -20.63 -10.89
CA TYR A 25 -21.73 -19.24 -10.69
C TYR A 25 -23.13 -19.04 -11.28
N SER A 26 -24.16 -19.17 -10.45
CA SER A 26 -25.42 -18.49 -10.75
C SER A 26 -25.16 -17.00 -10.61
N PRO A 27 -25.52 -16.16 -11.60
CA PRO A 27 -25.53 -14.71 -11.45
C PRO A 27 -26.66 -14.31 -10.49
N GLY A 28 -26.51 -14.71 -9.23
CA GLY A 28 -27.25 -14.23 -8.09
C GLY A 28 -26.50 -13.04 -7.50
N ASP A 29 -27.26 -12.21 -6.79
CA ASP A 29 -26.84 -10.96 -6.16
C ASP A 29 -25.67 -11.15 -5.18
N TRP A 30 -24.45 -11.25 -5.69
CA TRP A 30 -23.24 -11.35 -4.88
C TRP A 30 -23.09 -10.13 -3.97
N LYS A 31 -23.66 -8.98 -4.36
CA LYS A 31 -23.65 -7.76 -3.55
C LYS A 31 -24.42 -7.97 -2.25
N SER A 32 -25.56 -8.66 -2.29
CA SER A 32 -26.30 -9.03 -1.06
C SER A 32 -25.53 -9.95 -0.11
N LYS A 33 -24.47 -10.63 -0.58
CA LYS A 33 -23.64 -11.52 0.23
C LYS A 33 -22.49 -10.78 0.94
N ILE A 34 -22.12 -9.59 0.49
CA ILE A 34 -21.06 -8.79 1.11
C ILE A 34 -21.68 -7.89 2.18
N LYS A 35 -21.33 -8.15 3.43
CA LYS A 35 -21.79 -7.37 4.59
C LYS A 35 -20.77 -6.34 5.06
N ASN A 36 -19.49 -6.66 4.86
CA ASN A 36 -18.35 -5.88 5.31
C ASN A 36 -17.36 -5.77 4.15
N VAL A 37 -16.86 -4.56 3.91
CA VAL A 37 -15.72 -4.30 3.03
C VAL A 37 -14.57 -3.82 3.91
N VAL A 38 -13.43 -4.51 3.84
CA VAL A 38 -12.21 -4.13 4.54
C VAL A 38 -11.21 -3.64 3.50
N VAL A 39 -10.74 -2.41 3.66
CA VAL A 39 -9.72 -1.78 2.81
C VAL A 39 -8.48 -1.59 3.65
N LEU A 40 -7.42 -2.35 3.34
CA LEU A 40 -6.08 -2.17 3.87
C LEU A 40 -5.26 -1.40 2.83
N VAL A 41 -4.64 -0.30 3.24
CA VAL A 41 -3.86 0.54 2.33
C VAL A 41 -2.41 0.60 2.82
N GLU A 42 -1.56 -0.15 2.16
CA GLU A 42 -0.10 -0.17 2.36
C GLU A 42 0.59 1.03 1.67
N GLU A 43 1.90 1.15 1.84
CA GLU A 43 2.73 2.27 1.37
C GLU A 43 3.79 1.86 0.34
N ASN A 44 4.03 2.79 -0.61
CA ASN A 44 5.27 2.98 -1.36
C ASN A 44 5.92 1.73 -1.99
N ARG A 45 5.14 0.89 -2.67
CA ARG A 45 5.67 -0.14 -3.58
C ARG A 45 4.97 -0.11 -4.93
N SER A 46 5.77 -0.15 -5.99
CA SER A 46 5.26 -0.35 -7.35
C SER A 46 4.79 -1.78 -7.54
N PHE A 47 3.91 -2.01 -8.53
CA PHE A 47 3.49 -3.36 -8.90
C PHE A 47 4.68 -4.23 -9.28
N ASP A 48 5.58 -3.70 -10.11
CA ASP A 48 6.76 -4.43 -10.57
C ASP A 48 7.70 -4.83 -9.43
N THR A 49 7.93 -3.94 -8.47
CA THR A 49 8.74 -4.25 -7.29
C THR A 49 8.08 -5.33 -6.43
N PHE A 50 6.77 -5.23 -6.15
CA PHE A 50 6.08 -6.09 -5.18
C PHE A 50 5.56 -7.41 -5.75
N ALA A 51 4.97 -7.35 -6.94
CA ALA A 51 4.27 -8.43 -7.60
C ALA A 51 4.91 -8.84 -8.95
N GLY A 52 5.92 -8.12 -9.44
CA GLY A 52 6.53 -8.39 -10.75
C GLY A 52 7.25 -9.74 -10.85
N GLY A 53 7.64 -10.33 -9.71
CA GLY A 53 8.25 -11.66 -9.65
C GLY A 53 7.28 -12.84 -9.48
N LEU A 54 5.97 -12.58 -9.40
CA LEU A 54 4.96 -13.65 -9.25
C LEU A 54 4.93 -14.54 -10.49
N SER A 55 4.90 -15.86 -10.30
CA SER A 55 5.10 -16.84 -11.38
C SER A 55 3.91 -17.79 -11.58
N TYR A 56 2.87 -17.69 -10.76
CA TYR A 56 1.74 -18.63 -10.79
C TYR A 56 0.82 -18.46 -12.02
N ASN A 57 0.88 -17.31 -12.69
CA ASN A 57 0.12 -17.03 -13.90
C ASN A 57 0.98 -16.24 -14.90
N PRO A 58 1.28 -16.80 -16.08
CA PRO A 58 2.14 -16.14 -17.08
C PRO A 58 1.47 -14.92 -17.75
N ALA A 59 0.18 -14.67 -17.49
CA ALA A 59 -0.53 -13.51 -18.00
C ALA A 59 -0.34 -12.25 -17.13
N ILE A 60 0.30 -12.37 -15.96
CA ILE A 60 0.60 -11.22 -15.10
C ILE A 60 1.57 -10.30 -15.86
N ASP A 61 1.19 -9.02 -15.99
CA ASP A 61 2.04 -7.98 -16.57
C ASP A 61 3.13 -7.55 -15.57
N GLY A 62 4.14 -8.41 -15.38
CA GLY A 62 5.23 -8.21 -14.42
C GLY A 62 6.61 -8.54 -15.00
N LEU A 63 7.67 -8.37 -14.19
CA LEU A 63 9.06 -8.41 -14.64
C LEU A 63 9.64 -9.80 -14.97
N LEU A 64 8.97 -10.90 -14.61
CA LEU A 64 9.52 -12.26 -14.75
C LEU A 64 9.85 -12.65 -16.20
N HIS A 65 9.13 -12.09 -17.18
CA HIS A 65 9.25 -12.46 -18.60
C HIS A 65 9.78 -11.33 -19.49
N HIS A 66 10.25 -10.25 -18.88
CA HIS A 66 10.74 -9.08 -19.57
C HIS A 66 12.13 -8.68 -19.06
N ASN A 67 12.98 -8.18 -19.95
CA ASN A 67 14.27 -7.59 -19.57
C ASN A 67 14.17 -6.07 -19.69
N TYR A 68 13.74 -5.43 -18.60
CA TYR A 68 13.70 -3.98 -18.50
C TYR A 68 14.96 -3.46 -17.84
N CYS A 69 15.58 -2.47 -18.47
CA CYS A 69 16.76 -1.80 -17.94
C CYS A 69 16.62 -0.29 -18.12
N ASN A 70 17.13 0.46 -17.16
CA ASN A 70 17.22 1.91 -17.21
C ASN A 70 18.68 2.32 -17.33
N SER A 71 18.95 3.34 -18.16
CA SER A 71 20.28 3.94 -18.18
C SER A 71 20.58 4.55 -16.81
N MET A 72 21.81 4.39 -16.37
CA MET A 72 22.34 5.03 -15.18
C MET A 72 22.34 6.56 -15.24
N ASN A 73 22.33 7.12 -16.46
CA ASN A 73 22.28 8.55 -16.68
C ASN A 73 20.95 8.88 -17.38
N ALA A 74 19.94 9.23 -16.59
CA ALA A 74 18.63 9.63 -17.12
C ALA A 74 18.70 10.85 -18.06
N SER A 75 19.76 11.67 -17.96
CA SER A 75 19.99 12.82 -18.86
C SER A 75 20.70 12.45 -20.17
N ASP A 76 21.33 11.28 -20.24
CA ASP A 76 21.96 10.74 -21.45
C ASP A 76 21.67 9.23 -21.60
N PRO A 77 20.50 8.86 -22.15
CA PRO A 77 20.10 7.47 -22.33
C PRO A 77 21.02 6.66 -23.26
N ALA A 78 21.94 7.31 -23.99
CA ALA A 78 22.90 6.63 -24.85
C ALA A 78 24.12 6.09 -24.07
N GLN A 79 24.30 6.49 -22.80
CA GLN A 79 25.26 5.86 -21.90
C GLN A 79 24.68 4.54 -21.36
N MET A 80 25.22 3.42 -21.87
CA MET A 80 24.72 2.05 -21.67
C MET A 80 25.24 1.35 -20.41
N ASP A 81 25.58 2.09 -19.35
CA ASP A 81 25.75 1.46 -18.04
C ASP A 81 24.36 1.15 -17.48
N ASP A 82 23.63 0.22 -18.09
CA ASP A 82 22.22 -0.01 -17.76
C ASP A 82 22.06 -0.77 -16.44
N VAL A 83 21.12 -0.32 -15.61
CA VAL A 83 20.61 -1.09 -14.48
C VAL A 83 19.39 -1.86 -14.94
N CYS A 84 19.50 -3.19 -14.97
CA CYS A 84 18.39 -4.07 -15.30
C CYS A 84 17.64 -4.56 -14.06
N ALA A 85 16.33 -4.73 -14.21
CA ALA A 85 15.47 -5.39 -13.25
C ALA A 85 15.99 -6.78 -12.87
N GLY A 86 15.76 -7.20 -11.63
CA GLY A 86 16.09 -8.55 -11.21
C GLY A 86 15.58 -8.91 -9.82
N PRO A 87 15.64 -10.19 -9.44
CA PRO A 87 15.13 -10.71 -8.17
C PRO A 87 16.11 -10.42 -7.03
N ARG A 88 16.42 -9.14 -6.82
CA ARG A 88 17.43 -8.64 -5.87
C ARG A 88 16.89 -7.57 -4.93
N ALA A 89 15.56 -7.44 -4.82
CA ALA A 89 14.97 -6.50 -3.88
C ALA A 89 15.30 -6.98 -2.45
N ASN A 90 15.77 -6.07 -1.60
CA ASN A 90 16.07 -6.37 -0.21
C ASN A 90 14.79 -6.38 0.62
N ASP A 91 14.77 -7.18 1.69
CA ASP A 91 13.67 -7.16 2.66
C ASP A 91 13.47 -5.75 3.24
N VAL A 92 14.58 -5.08 3.56
CA VAL A 92 14.63 -3.67 3.92
C VAL A 92 15.28 -2.90 2.80
N ALA A 93 14.52 -2.04 2.14
CA ALA A 93 15.07 -1.08 1.19
C ALA A 93 15.88 -0.01 1.97
N PRO A 94 17.14 0.23 1.60
CA PRO A 94 18.03 1.19 2.27
C PRO A 94 17.63 2.64 1.98
N ASP A 95 16.99 2.88 0.83
CA ASP A 95 16.59 4.19 0.36
C ASP A 95 15.07 4.22 0.12
N ASP A 96 14.49 5.40 0.28
CA ASP A 96 13.11 5.70 -0.11
C ASP A 96 13.15 6.49 -1.43
N PRO A 97 12.83 5.86 -2.58
CA PRO A 97 12.88 6.55 -3.85
C PRO A 97 11.97 7.78 -3.85
N ASN A 98 12.48 8.90 -4.34
CA ASN A 98 11.72 10.14 -4.41
C ASN A 98 10.39 9.94 -5.16
N HIS A 99 9.30 10.09 -4.42
CA HIS A 99 7.93 9.87 -4.89
C HIS A 99 7.11 11.17 -4.87
N SER A 100 7.78 12.32 -4.94
CA SER A 100 7.16 13.62 -5.24
C SER A 100 6.67 13.68 -6.70
N ILE A 101 5.85 14.67 -7.05
CA ILE A 101 5.41 14.84 -8.45
C ILE A 101 6.59 15.04 -9.40
N SER A 102 7.55 15.88 -9.01
CA SER A 102 8.77 16.13 -9.80
C SER A 102 9.64 14.89 -9.90
N GLY A 103 9.81 14.16 -8.79
CA GLY A 103 10.60 12.92 -8.74
C GLY A 103 10.00 11.82 -9.61
N VAL A 104 8.68 11.60 -9.55
CA VAL A 104 8.00 10.61 -10.41
C VAL A 104 8.07 11.03 -11.88
N ASN A 105 7.95 12.33 -12.20
CA ASN A 105 8.14 12.80 -13.57
C ASN A 105 9.57 12.62 -14.08
N MET A 106 10.58 12.72 -13.21
CA MET A 106 11.95 12.34 -13.57
C MET A 106 12.05 10.84 -13.88
N GLN A 107 11.41 9.98 -13.10
CA GLN A 107 11.41 8.53 -13.32
C GLN A 107 10.73 8.13 -14.63
N ILE A 108 9.61 8.77 -14.99
CA ILE A 108 8.79 8.39 -16.16
C ILE A 108 9.22 9.14 -17.43
N PHE A 109 9.54 10.42 -17.32
CA PHE A 109 9.74 11.32 -18.46
C PHE A 109 11.14 11.91 -18.54
N SER A 110 12.02 11.59 -17.58
CA SER A 110 13.38 12.16 -17.47
C SER A 110 13.38 13.69 -17.35
N THR A 111 12.32 14.25 -16.74
CA THR A 111 12.20 15.68 -16.48
C THR A 111 11.65 15.96 -15.08
N TYR A 112 12.31 16.84 -14.34
CA TYR A 112 11.76 17.44 -13.12
C TYR A 112 10.78 18.56 -13.47
N HIS A 113 9.59 18.21 -13.96
CA HIS A 113 8.52 19.18 -14.19
C HIS A 113 7.32 18.86 -13.29
N PRO A 114 6.79 19.78 -12.46
CA PRO A 114 7.38 21.08 -12.12
C PRO A 114 8.78 20.92 -11.52
N ASP A 115 9.57 22.00 -11.54
CA ASP A 115 10.94 22.00 -11.01
C ASP A 115 10.91 21.56 -9.55
N GLU A 116 11.74 20.58 -9.20
CA GLU A 116 11.79 19.99 -7.86
C GLU A 116 12.05 21.02 -6.77
N MET A 117 12.90 22.03 -7.03
CA MET A 117 13.16 23.13 -6.09
C MET A 117 11.94 24.02 -5.82
N GLN A 118 10.89 23.92 -6.65
CA GLN A 118 9.63 24.64 -6.47
C GLN A 118 8.56 23.78 -5.79
N VAL A 119 8.80 22.47 -5.66
CA VAL A 119 7.81 21.48 -5.22
C VAL A 119 8.16 20.90 -3.87
N ASP A 120 9.44 20.89 -3.48
CA ASP A 120 9.85 20.33 -2.19
C ASP A 120 10.76 21.30 -1.42
N GLU A 121 10.40 21.58 -0.16
CA GLU A 121 11.31 22.27 0.79
C GLU A 121 12.39 21.29 1.32
N PHE A 122 12.28 19.98 1.05
CA PHE A 122 13.32 19.01 1.37
C PHE A 122 14.44 19.03 0.34
N HIS A 123 15.45 19.85 0.66
CA HIS A 123 16.76 19.95 0.00
C HIS A 123 17.63 18.70 0.21
N GLU A 124 17.19 17.51 -0.19
CA GLU A 124 18.12 16.42 -0.42
C GLU A 124 18.26 16.31 -1.92
N ALA A 125 19.27 17.00 -2.46
CA ALA A 125 19.88 16.62 -3.72
C ALA A 125 20.41 15.19 -3.53
N GLU A 126 19.52 14.21 -3.67
CA GLU A 126 19.84 12.82 -3.43
C GLU A 126 20.94 12.49 -4.44
N ASN A 127 22.14 12.29 -3.91
CA ASN A 127 23.29 11.87 -4.69
C ASN A 127 22.82 10.76 -5.63
N MET A 128 22.97 11.00 -6.94
CA MET A 128 22.65 10.08 -8.03
C MET A 128 23.59 8.87 -8.00
N HIS A 129 23.65 8.16 -6.87
CA HIS A 129 24.16 6.81 -6.86
C HIS A 129 23.15 5.91 -7.57
N PRO A 130 23.63 4.90 -8.32
CA PRO A 130 22.80 3.85 -8.92
C PRO A 130 21.78 3.35 -7.90
N ARG A 131 20.54 3.81 -7.95
CA ARG A 131 19.46 3.24 -7.13
C ARG A 131 18.88 2.04 -7.84
N ALA A 132 19.77 1.09 -8.08
CA ALA A 132 19.47 -0.17 -8.73
C ALA A 132 18.41 -0.98 -7.98
N GLU A 133 18.16 -0.64 -6.72
CA GLU A 133 17.12 -1.25 -5.92
C GLU A 133 15.71 -0.94 -6.40
N ALA A 134 15.45 0.29 -6.89
CA ALA A 134 14.11 0.69 -7.30
C ALA A 134 13.55 -0.16 -8.46
N ILE A 135 14.43 -0.69 -9.31
CA ILE A 135 14.06 -1.55 -10.45
C ILE A 135 14.07 -3.05 -10.11
N ASN A 136 14.55 -3.44 -8.92
CA ASN A 136 14.53 -4.83 -8.48
C ASN A 136 13.13 -5.24 -8.00
N TYR A 137 12.86 -6.55 -7.98
CA TYR A 137 11.59 -7.12 -7.56
C TYR A 137 11.75 -8.24 -6.54
N TYR A 138 10.68 -8.50 -5.80
CA TYR A 138 10.57 -9.61 -4.88
C TYR A 138 10.21 -10.91 -5.60
N THR A 139 10.82 -12.00 -5.14
CA THR A 139 10.43 -13.36 -5.51
C THR A 139 9.19 -13.81 -4.73
N PRO A 140 8.43 -14.83 -5.19
CA PRO A 140 7.29 -15.38 -4.45
C PRO A 140 7.64 -15.81 -3.02
N ASP A 141 8.89 -16.25 -2.80
CA ASP A 141 9.39 -16.64 -1.48
C ASP A 141 9.65 -15.48 -0.52
N GLN A 142 9.82 -14.26 -1.02
CA GLN A 142 9.97 -13.05 -0.20
C GLN A 142 8.61 -12.46 0.20
N VAL A 143 7.59 -12.61 -0.65
CA VAL A 143 6.22 -12.09 -0.43
C VAL A 143 5.19 -13.22 -0.29
N ARG A 144 5.50 -14.25 0.50
CA ARG A 144 4.75 -15.53 0.52
C ARG A 144 3.26 -15.38 0.81
N VAL A 145 2.91 -14.53 1.78
CA VAL A 145 1.51 -14.27 2.16
C VAL A 145 0.77 -13.64 0.99
N PHE A 146 1.36 -12.61 0.38
CA PHE A 146 0.78 -11.95 -0.79
C PHE A 146 0.70 -12.88 -2.01
N ASN A 147 1.75 -13.65 -2.32
CA ASN A 147 1.72 -14.64 -3.40
C ASN A 147 0.57 -15.63 -3.21
N THR A 148 0.40 -16.15 -1.99
CA THR A 148 -0.70 -17.08 -1.68
C THR A 148 -2.06 -16.41 -1.86
N MET A 149 -2.23 -15.14 -1.47
CA MET A 149 -3.46 -14.41 -1.71
C MET A 149 -3.70 -14.20 -3.21
N ALA A 150 -2.69 -13.77 -3.96
CA ALA A 150 -2.78 -13.52 -5.39
C ALA A 150 -3.15 -14.80 -6.18
N GLU A 151 -2.64 -15.96 -5.78
CA GLU A 151 -2.98 -17.27 -6.36
C GLU A 151 -4.44 -17.69 -6.11
N ASN A 152 -5.03 -17.27 -4.99
CA ASN A 152 -6.34 -17.75 -4.54
C ASN A 152 -7.46 -16.70 -4.66
N PHE A 153 -7.11 -15.46 -4.97
CA PHE A 153 -8.04 -14.34 -5.11
C PHE A 153 -7.78 -13.56 -6.41
N VAL A 154 -8.35 -12.37 -6.51
CA VAL A 154 -8.20 -11.51 -7.69
C VAL A 154 -7.01 -10.58 -7.49
N LEU A 155 -6.07 -10.62 -8.43
CA LEU A 155 -4.98 -9.65 -8.56
C LEU A 155 -5.34 -8.68 -9.71
N PHE A 156 -5.17 -7.38 -9.47
CA PHE A 156 -5.20 -6.37 -10.51
C PHE A 156 -3.76 -6.00 -10.86
N ASP A 157 -3.33 -6.30 -12.09
CA ASP A 157 -1.99 -5.98 -12.62
C ASP A 157 -1.96 -4.68 -13.45
N ARG A 158 -3.10 -3.99 -13.54
CA ARG A 158 -3.26 -2.68 -14.19
C ARG A 158 -3.98 -1.69 -13.28
N TRP A 159 -3.57 -1.64 -12.00
CA TRP A 159 -4.06 -0.68 -11.01
C TRP A 159 -3.05 0.44 -10.81
N PHE A 160 -3.38 1.65 -11.25
CA PHE A 160 -2.46 2.79 -11.24
C PHE A 160 -2.82 3.80 -10.14
N ALA A 161 -1.78 4.47 -9.62
CA ALA A 161 -1.96 5.65 -8.79
C ALA A 161 -2.76 6.72 -9.56
N SER A 162 -3.60 7.48 -8.84
CA SER A 162 -4.44 8.51 -9.47
C SER A 162 -3.62 9.75 -9.87
N VAL A 163 -2.56 10.03 -9.11
CA VAL A 163 -1.57 11.06 -9.46
C VAL A 163 -0.16 10.48 -9.34
N PRO A 164 0.77 10.87 -10.24
CA PRO A 164 2.18 10.47 -10.18
C PRO A 164 2.87 11.29 -9.08
N GLY A 165 2.59 10.98 -7.81
CA GLY A 165 3.03 11.79 -6.68
C GLY A 165 2.86 11.05 -5.36
N PRO A 166 2.99 11.77 -4.24
CA PRO A 166 3.23 11.13 -2.96
C PRO A 166 1.98 10.52 -2.33
N THR A 167 2.17 9.92 -1.15
CA THR A 167 1.16 9.19 -0.38
C THR A 167 -0.17 9.92 -0.21
N ASN A 168 -0.18 11.12 0.39
CA ASN A 168 -1.42 11.76 0.85
C ASN A 168 -2.36 12.18 -0.29
N PRO A 169 -1.88 12.79 -1.39
CA PRO A 169 -2.73 13.01 -2.56
C PRO A 169 -3.42 11.75 -3.07
N ASN A 170 -2.68 10.63 -3.21
CA ASN A 170 -3.24 9.36 -3.67
C ASN A 170 -4.23 8.75 -2.68
N ARG A 171 -3.98 8.86 -1.37
CA ARG A 171 -4.93 8.44 -0.32
C ARG A 171 -6.22 9.27 -0.33
N ALA A 172 -6.14 10.57 -0.62
CA ALA A 172 -7.35 11.39 -0.84
C ALA A 172 -8.11 11.01 -2.12
N TYR A 173 -7.42 10.56 -3.17
CA TYR A 173 -8.10 9.97 -4.34
C TYR A 173 -8.83 8.68 -3.98
N ILE A 174 -8.22 7.77 -3.21
CA ILE A 174 -8.88 6.54 -2.74
C ILE A 174 -10.15 6.86 -1.95
N THR A 175 -10.10 7.87 -1.09
CA THR A 175 -11.17 8.16 -0.12
C THR A 175 -12.14 9.27 -0.55
N SER A 176 -11.88 10.00 -1.64
CA SER A 176 -12.80 11.03 -2.15
C SER A 176 -12.84 11.22 -3.67
N GLY A 177 -12.06 10.45 -4.44
CA GLY A 177 -11.97 10.58 -5.90
C GLY A 177 -11.22 11.81 -6.39
N THR A 178 -10.64 12.61 -5.50
CA THR A 178 -9.81 13.78 -5.81
C THR A 178 -8.88 14.12 -4.65
N SER A 179 -7.70 14.67 -4.94
CA SER A 179 -6.85 15.30 -3.93
C SER A 179 -7.23 16.76 -3.64
N HIS A 180 -8.28 17.29 -4.27
CA HIS A 180 -8.68 18.71 -4.18
C HIS A 180 -7.56 19.69 -4.60
N GLY A 181 -6.72 19.27 -5.55
CA GLY A 181 -5.62 20.09 -6.05
C GLY A 181 -4.33 19.99 -5.23
N HIS A 182 -4.33 19.24 -4.12
CA HIS A 182 -3.13 18.99 -3.33
C HIS A 182 -2.22 18.00 -4.07
N GLY A 183 -0.97 18.40 -4.29
CA GLY A 183 0.05 17.61 -5.00
C GLY A 183 1.24 17.17 -4.14
N GLN A 184 1.22 17.51 -2.85
CA GLN A 184 2.28 17.23 -1.89
C GLN A 184 1.67 16.64 -0.61
N ASN A 185 2.50 16.10 0.28
CA ASN A 185 2.09 15.72 1.63
C ASN A 185 2.00 16.96 2.55
N ASP A 186 1.19 17.95 2.17
CA ASP A 186 1.13 19.24 2.86
C ASP A 186 0.31 19.21 4.16
N ASN A 187 0.29 20.34 4.88
CA ASN A 187 -0.33 20.44 6.20
C ASN A 187 -1.86 20.23 6.17
N ALA A 188 -2.55 20.37 5.04
CA ALA A 188 -4.00 20.20 4.98
C ALA A 188 -4.43 18.78 5.39
N PHE A 189 -3.61 17.78 5.10
CA PHE A 189 -3.82 16.39 5.52
C PHE A 189 -3.67 16.17 7.03
N ASN A 190 -3.00 17.10 7.73
CA ASN A 190 -2.74 16.99 9.17
C ASN A 190 -3.78 17.73 10.03
N VAL A 191 -4.54 18.65 9.44
CA VAL A 191 -5.43 19.57 10.19
C VAL A 191 -6.88 19.51 9.75
N TYR A 192 -7.34 18.37 9.23
CA TYR A 192 -8.71 18.22 8.68
C TYR A 192 -9.00 19.28 7.61
N GLY A 193 -8.01 19.60 6.78
CA GLY A 193 -8.03 20.75 5.87
C GLY A 193 -8.80 20.52 4.56
N LEU A 194 -9.13 19.28 4.22
CA LEU A 194 -9.81 18.95 2.97
C LEU A 194 -11.32 19.21 3.07
N SER A 195 -11.86 19.97 2.11
CA SER A 195 -13.26 20.43 2.11
C SER A 195 -14.20 19.57 1.27
N GLN A 196 -13.65 18.72 0.39
CA GLN A 196 -14.44 17.85 -0.47
C GLN A 196 -15.13 16.73 0.32
N LYS A 197 -16.22 16.24 -0.24
CA LYS A 197 -17.00 15.13 0.31
C LYS A 197 -16.25 13.81 0.13
N SER A 198 -15.88 13.18 1.24
CA SER A 198 -15.23 11.86 1.26
C SER A 198 -16.24 10.71 1.26
N ILE A 199 -15.72 9.49 1.09
CA ILE A 199 -16.47 8.24 1.29
C ILE A 199 -17.00 8.15 2.71
N PHE A 200 -16.24 8.61 3.71
CA PHE A 200 -16.63 8.61 5.13
C PHE A 200 -17.89 9.43 5.37
N GLN A 201 -17.95 10.65 4.79
CA GLN A 201 -19.15 11.48 4.83
C GLN A 201 -20.33 10.79 4.12
N GLN A 202 -20.10 10.24 2.92
CA GLN A 202 -21.14 9.56 2.16
C GLN A 202 -21.71 8.35 2.90
N LEU A 203 -20.87 7.56 3.56
CA LEU A 203 -21.29 6.41 4.37
C LEU A 203 -22.18 6.86 5.52
N SER A 204 -21.78 7.88 6.28
CA SER A 204 -22.59 8.42 7.38
C SER A 204 -23.93 8.98 6.92
N GLU A 205 -23.97 9.76 5.83
CA GLU A 205 -25.23 10.30 5.29
C GLU A 205 -26.19 9.21 4.79
N ASN A 206 -25.68 8.03 4.45
CA ASN A 206 -26.47 6.88 4.03
C ASN A 206 -26.69 5.84 5.14
N ASN A 207 -26.37 6.18 6.40
CA ASN A 207 -26.48 5.29 7.56
C ASN A 207 -25.72 3.95 7.39
N ILE A 208 -24.59 3.98 6.70
CA ILE A 208 -23.68 2.83 6.55
C ILE A 208 -22.60 2.95 7.62
N THR A 209 -22.47 1.95 8.48
CA THR A 209 -21.49 1.99 9.57
C THR A 209 -20.07 1.91 9.01
N TRP A 210 -19.17 2.72 9.55
CA TRP A 210 -17.78 2.71 9.15
C TRP A 210 -16.83 2.98 10.32
N MET A 211 -15.60 2.52 10.19
CA MET A 211 -14.50 2.84 11.12
C MET A 211 -13.20 2.93 10.33
N ASN A 212 -12.40 3.94 10.62
CA ASN A 212 -11.02 4.02 10.21
C ASN A 212 -10.14 3.59 11.39
N TYR A 213 -9.55 2.40 11.28
CA TYR A 213 -8.58 1.91 12.26
C TYR A 213 -7.19 2.35 11.84
N GLN A 214 -6.38 2.70 12.82
CA GLN A 214 -5.02 3.18 12.58
C GLN A 214 -4.04 2.69 13.64
N ASN A 215 -2.80 2.48 13.20
CA ASN A 215 -1.68 2.21 14.08
C ASN A 215 -0.67 3.38 14.02
N SER A 216 -1.09 4.61 14.34
CA SER A 216 -0.09 5.68 14.43
C SER A 216 0.77 5.48 15.68
N THR A 217 2.07 5.27 15.46
CA THR A 217 3.08 5.25 16.53
C THR A 217 3.15 6.58 17.27
N THR A 218 2.55 7.64 16.72
CA THR A 218 2.60 9.00 17.26
C THR A 218 1.24 9.59 17.65
N GLY A 219 0.11 9.00 17.25
CA GLY A 219 -1.23 9.53 17.53
C GLY A 219 -1.73 10.59 16.53
N PRO A 220 -3.04 10.94 16.54
CA PRO A 220 -3.60 11.96 15.66
C PRO A 220 -2.92 13.33 15.83
N GLY A 221 -2.48 13.94 14.73
CA GLY A 221 -1.82 15.24 14.71
C GLY A 221 -0.34 15.25 15.10
N LEU A 222 0.25 14.08 15.36
CA LEU A 222 1.67 13.93 15.74
C LEU A 222 2.43 13.01 14.78
N GLY A 223 1.82 12.61 13.66
CA GLY A 223 2.44 11.86 12.56
C GLY A 223 1.42 11.52 11.48
N PHE A 224 1.51 10.32 10.90
CA PHE A 224 0.64 9.88 9.82
C PHE A 224 -0.82 9.79 10.29
N ASN A 225 -1.62 10.80 9.93
CA ASN A 225 -3.04 10.86 10.30
C ASN A 225 -3.82 9.72 9.62
N PRO A 226 -4.85 9.16 10.28
CA PRO A 226 -5.82 8.31 9.60
C PRO A 226 -6.49 9.07 8.46
N ASP A 227 -6.75 8.43 7.32
CA ASP A 227 -7.22 9.13 6.10
C ASP A 227 -8.58 9.80 6.31
N ALA A 228 -9.41 9.29 7.23
CA ALA A 228 -10.64 9.97 7.64
C ALA A 228 -10.40 11.36 8.25
N ALA A 229 -9.25 11.59 8.89
CA ALA A 229 -8.86 12.86 9.49
C ALA A 229 -8.33 13.89 8.48
N PHE A 230 -8.30 13.58 7.19
CA PHE A 230 -7.99 14.59 6.16
C PHE A 230 -9.12 15.62 6.02
N TYR A 231 -10.36 15.24 6.34
CA TYR A 231 -11.56 15.97 5.94
C TYR A 231 -12.16 16.82 7.06
N SER A 232 -12.45 18.08 6.74
CA SER A 232 -13.12 19.04 7.63
C SER A 232 -14.47 18.54 8.16
N TRP A 233 -15.22 17.79 7.34
CA TRP A 233 -16.47 17.16 7.75
C TRP A 233 -16.26 16.17 8.90
N THR A 234 -15.17 15.40 8.91
CA THR A 234 -14.89 14.41 9.97
C THR A 234 -14.71 15.08 11.32
N ALA A 235 -14.04 16.23 11.38
CA ALA A 235 -13.91 17.02 12.60
C ALA A 235 -15.23 17.67 13.01
N THR A 236 -15.90 18.37 12.09
CA THR A 236 -17.11 19.16 12.38
C THR A 236 -18.34 18.31 12.70
N SER A 237 -18.41 17.07 12.20
CA SER A 237 -19.47 16.11 12.55
C SER A 237 -19.23 15.38 13.88
N GLY A 238 -18.02 15.46 14.43
CA GLY A 238 -17.59 14.67 15.60
C GLY A 238 -17.18 13.22 15.28
N ALA A 239 -17.19 12.83 14.00
CA ALA A 239 -16.81 11.48 13.57
C ALA A 239 -15.34 11.14 13.89
N ASN A 240 -14.48 12.14 14.05
CA ASN A 240 -13.11 11.94 14.53
C ASN A 240 -13.03 11.26 15.91
N ALA A 241 -14.04 11.44 16.77
CA ALA A 241 -14.10 10.83 18.11
C ALA A 241 -14.81 9.48 18.14
N THR A 242 -15.64 9.17 17.13
CA THR A 242 -16.53 8.00 17.13
C THR A 242 -16.19 6.96 16.07
N ASN A 243 -15.49 7.35 15.00
CA ASN A 243 -15.25 6.53 13.81
C ASN A 243 -13.76 6.40 13.48
N ILE A 244 -12.89 6.79 14.40
CA ILE A 244 -11.44 6.57 14.33
C ILE A 244 -11.02 5.81 15.59
N ALA A 245 -10.33 4.69 15.42
CA ALA A 245 -9.95 3.81 16.52
C ALA A 245 -8.53 3.25 16.35
N PRO A 246 -7.86 2.83 17.43
CA PRO A 246 -6.57 2.14 17.32
C PRO A 246 -6.73 0.78 16.64
N LEU A 247 -5.66 0.29 15.99
CA LEU A 247 -5.65 -1.00 15.28
C LEU A 247 -5.99 -2.20 16.19
N ASP A 248 -5.66 -2.15 17.48
CA ASP A 248 -6.07 -3.19 18.43
C ASP A 248 -7.59 -3.39 18.49
N GLN A 249 -8.37 -2.32 18.29
CA GLN A 249 -9.82 -2.39 18.24
C GLN A 249 -10.31 -3.13 16.98
N PHE A 250 -9.61 -3.03 15.85
CA PHE A 250 -9.94 -3.80 14.64
C PHE A 250 -9.90 -5.31 14.92
N TYR A 251 -8.84 -5.78 15.58
CA TYR A 251 -8.70 -7.19 15.93
C TYR A 251 -9.80 -7.65 16.92
N ALA A 252 -10.16 -6.79 17.87
CA ALA A 252 -11.26 -7.06 18.80
C ALA A 252 -12.61 -7.15 18.07
N ASP A 253 -12.92 -6.19 17.20
CA ASP A 253 -14.18 -6.15 16.44
C ASP A 253 -14.29 -7.30 15.43
N ALA A 254 -13.19 -7.63 14.75
CA ALA A 254 -13.10 -8.78 13.86
C ALA A 254 -13.37 -10.09 14.61
N LYS A 255 -12.74 -10.28 15.77
CA LYS A 255 -12.94 -11.47 16.61
C LYS A 255 -14.36 -11.56 17.16
N ALA A 256 -15.00 -10.43 17.46
CA ALA A 256 -16.38 -10.37 17.95
C ALA A 256 -17.42 -10.52 16.83
N GLY A 257 -17.03 -10.42 15.55
CA GLY A 257 -17.96 -10.40 14.42
C GLY A 257 -18.77 -9.11 14.34
N THR A 258 -18.23 -8.01 14.86
CA THR A 258 -18.89 -6.70 14.98
C THR A 258 -18.25 -5.63 14.10
N LEU A 259 -17.47 -6.03 13.08
CA LEU A 259 -16.90 -5.08 12.13
C LEU A 259 -17.98 -4.19 11.50
N PRO A 260 -17.69 -2.89 11.30
CA PRO A 260 -18.58 -2.01 10.57
C PRO A 260 -18.70 -2.44 9.11
N GLN A 261 -19.76 -1.98 8.44
CA GLN A 261 -20.01 -2.32 7.03
C GLN A 261 -18.87 -1.86 6.11
N PHE A 262 -18.21 -0.76 6.44
CA PHE A 262 -16.98 -0.31 5.79
C PHE A 262 -15.85 -0.14 6.81
N THR A 263 -14.77 -0.89 6.62
CA THR A 263 -13.56 -0.82 7.45
C THR A 263 -12.42 -0.29 6.61
N TYR A 264 -11.76 0.75 7.09
CA TYR A 264 -10.54 1.29 6.48
C TYR A 264 -9.39 1.16 7.46
N ILE A 265 -8.26 0.63 7.00
CA ILE A 265 -7.09 0.34 7.84
C ILE A 265 -5.90 1.12 7.31
N ASN A 266 -5.38 2.00 8.16
CA ASN A 266 -4.07 2.59 8.00
C ASN A 266 -3.06 1.75 8.81
N PRO A 267 -2.07 1.11 8.17
CA PRO A 267 -0.99 0.45 8.89
C PRO A 267 -0.14 1.47 9.66
N GLU A 268 0.78 0.97 10.48
CA GLU A 268 1.81 1.83 11.06
C GLU A 268 2.67 2.42 9.94
N CYS A 269 2.94 3.71 10.01
CA CYS A 269 3.96 4.32 9.17
C CYS A 269 5.10 4.84 10.05
N CYS A 270 6.37 4.61 9.71
CA CYS A 270 6.90 4.03 8.46
C CYS A 270 8.08 3.09 8.72
N SER A 271 8.09 2.40 9.87
CA SER A 271 9.26 1.64 10.33
C SER A 271 9.06 0.14 10.44
N TYR A 272 7.81 -0.35 10.46
CA TYR A 272 7.53 -1.73 10.77
C TYR A 272 6.66 -2.42 9.72
N GLN A 273 5.44 -1.95 9.49
CA GLN A 273 4.42 -2.80 8.84
C GLN A 273 3.78 -2.22 7.58
N SER A 274 3.99 -0.96 7.21
CA SER A 274 3.35 -0.37 6.03
C SER A 274 3.96 -0.75 4.68
N PHE A 275 5.08 -1.47 4.68
CA PHE A 275 5.99 -1.59 3.54
C PHE A 275 6.68 -0.29 3.10
N HIS A 276 6.39 0.89 3.65
CA HIS A 276 7.12 2.12 3.30
C HIS A 276 8.62 1.95 3.58
N PRO A 277 9.57 2.23 2.66
CA PRO A 277 10.99 2.14 3.00
C PRO A 277 11.34 3.05 4.19
N PRO A 278 12.15 2.62 5.17
CA PRO A 278 12.89 1.37 5.26
C PRO A 278 12.15 0.23 6.02
N SER A 279 10.82 0.23 6.09
CA SER A 279 10.04 -0.88 6.68
C SER A 279 10.35 -2.21 5.99
N PRO A 280 10.56 -3.30 6.74
CA PRO A 280 10.76 -4.63 6.17
C PRO A 280 9.50 -5.14 5.47
N ILE A 281 9.66 -5.83 4.35
CA ILE A 281 8.55 -6.52 3.66
C ILE A 281 8.08 -7.74 4.44
N THR A 282 8.95 -8.38 5.21
CA THR A 282 8.61 -9.57 6.00
C THR A 282 7.71 -9.31 7.21
N LEU A 283 7.49 -8.05 7.60
CA LEU A 283 6.73 -7.69 8.81
C LEU A 283 5.31 -7.16 8.56
N GLY A 284 4.98 -6.76 7.33
CA GLY A 284 3.63 -6.38 6.93
C GLY A 284 2.78 -7.55 6.44
#